data_AF-A0A8T9CRF2-F1
#
_entry.id   AF-A0A8T9CRF2-F1
#
_cell.length_a   1.000
_cell.length_b   1.000
_cell.length_c   1.000
_cell.angle_alpha   90.00
_cell.angle_beta   90.00
_cell.angle_gamma   90.00
#
_symmetry.space_group_name_H-M   'P 1'
#
loop_
_entity.id
_entity.type
_entity.pdbx_description
1 polymer ?
#
loop_
_entity_poly.entity_id
_entity_poly.type
_entity_poly.pdbx_seq_one_letter_code
_entity_poly.pdbx_strand_id
1 'polypeptide(L)'
;VTGSTLKENLDWWEHSERRQRFKQLLLDQEQINADEVIMSPQQAKARGLTSTITFPVGNIAPEGSVIKSTAIDPSMIDEQGIYYHKGVAKVYLSEKSAIYDIKHDKIKAGDILVIIGVGPSGTGMEETYQVTSALKHLSYGKHVSLITDARFSGVSTGACIGHVGPEALAGGPIGKLRTGDVIEIKIDCRELHGEVNFLGTRSDEQLPSQEEATAILNARPSHQDLLPDPELPDDTQLWAMLQAVSGGTWTGCIYDVNKIGAALRDFMNKN
;
A
#
# COMPACT_ATOMS: atom_id res chain seq x y z
N VAL A 1 -14.03 -27.81 7.99
CA VAL A 1 -14.45 -28.23 9.36
C VAL A 1 -15.81 -28.92 9.40
N THR A 2 -16.67 -28.76 8.39
CA THR A 2 -17.97 -29.46 8.32
C THR A 2 -17.87 -30.92 7.87
N GLY A 3 -16.71 -31.34 7.35
CA GLY A 3 -16.51 -32.67 6.76
C GLY A 3 -16.89 -32.76 5.28
N SER A 4 -17.54 -31.73 4.74
CA SER A 4 -17.92 -31.61 3.32
C SER A 4 -17.01 -30.64 2.55
N THR A 5 -17.00 -30.79 1.23
CA THR A 5 -16.30 -29.89 0.31
C THR A 5 -16.91 -28.49 0.31
N LEU A 6 -16.15 -27.47 -0.14
CA LEU A 6 -16.67 -26.11 -0.27
C LEU A 6 -17.92 -26.06 -1.15
N LYS A 7 -17.92 -26.79 -2.26
CA LYS A 7 -19.06 -26.85 -3.19
C LYS A 7 -20.31 -27.37 -2.50
N GLU A 8 -20.24 -28.51 -1.81
CA GLU A 8 -21.40 -29.08 -1.11
C GLU A 8 -21.97 -28.13 -0.05
N ASN A 9 -21.10 -27.46 0.71
CA ASN A 9 -21.55 -26.47 1.71
C ASN A 9 -22.23 -25.25 1.04
N LEU A 10 -21.69 -24.77 -0.09
CA LEU A 10 -22.25 -23.63 -0.83
C LEU A 10 -23.56 -23.98 -1.53
N ASP A 11 -23.65 -25.15 -2.16
CA ASP A 11 -24.86 -25.64 -2.81
C ASP A 11 -25.99 -25.81 -1.76
N TRP A 12 -25.67 -26.38 -0.58
CA TRP A 12 -26.61 -26.45 0.53
C TRP A 12 -27.05 -25.05 1.01
N TRP A 13 -26.09 -24.13 1.21
CA TRP A 13 -26.38 -22.79 1.69
C TRP A 13 -27.27 -22.00 0.72
N GLU A 14 -27.00 -22.12 -0.58
CA GLU A 14 -27.72 -21.46 -1.65
C GLU A 14 -29.22 -21.76 -1.60
N HIS A 15 -29.59 -23.00 -1.28
CA HIS A 15 -30.98 -23.47 -1.19
C HIS A 15 -31.53 -23.52 0.24
N SER A 16 -30.76 -23.08 1.24
CA SER A 16 -31.18 -23.19 2.64
C SER A 16 -32.37 -22.28 2.97
N GLU A 17 -33.31 -22.80 3.77
CA GLU A 17 -34.44 -22.03 4.33
C GLU A 17 -33.94 -20.77 5.07
N ARG A 18 -32.83 -20.90 5.79
CA ARG A 18 -32.20 -19.80 6.51
C ARG A 18 -31.82 -18.65 5.58
N ARG A 19 -31.15 -18.92 4.45
CA ARG A 19 -30.77 -17.89 3.47
C ARG A 19 -32.01 -17.18 2.90
N GLN A 20 -33.05 -17.94 2.53
CA GLN A 20 -34.29 -17.38 1.99
C GLN A 20 -35.01 -16.50 3.02
N ARG A 21 -35.16 -16.99 4.26
CA ARG A 21 -35.81 -16.25 5.35
C ARG A 21 -35.11 -14.92 5.63
N PHE A 22 -33.78 -14.90 5.71
CA PHE A 22 -33.06 -13.66 6.01
C PHE A 22 -33.03 -12.68 4.82
N LYS A 23 -33.04 -13.17 3.57
CA LYS A 23 -33.26 -12.30 2.40
C LYS A 23 -34.64 -11.63 2.46
N GLN A 24 -35.68 -12.39 2.81
CA GLN A 24 -37.04 -11.85 2.92
C GLN A 24 -37.16 -10.84 4.06
N LEU A 25 -36.61 -11.15 5.24
CA LEU A 25 -36.60 -10.21 6.38
C LEU A 25 -35.89 -8.90 6.04
N LEU A 26 -34.75 -8.96 5.35
CA LEU A 26 -34.00 -7.78 4.93
C LEU A 26 -34.84 -6.90 3.98
N LEU A 27 -35.59 -7.53 3.07
CA LEU A 27 -36.48 -6.81 2.17
C LEU A 27 -37.69 -6.22 2.91
N ASP A 28 -38.37 -7.01 3.73
CA ASP A 28 -39.61 -6.59 4.40
C ASP A 28 -39.37 -5.49 5.43
N GLN A 29 -38.29 -5.62 6.22
CA GLN A 29 -38.02 -4.73 7.36
C GLN A 29 -37.20 -3.51 6.95
N GLU A 30 -36.18 -3.69 6.11
CA GLU A 30 -35.23 -2.63 5.77
C GLU A 30 -35.40 -2.12 4.33
N GLN A 31 -36.27 -2.72 3.53
CA GLN A 31 -36.44 -2.40 2.10
C GLN A 31 -35.14 -2.56 1.30
N ILE A 32 -34.25 -3.45 1.75
CA ILE A 32 -32.96 -3.72 1.11
C ILE A 32 -33.05 -5.04 0.35
N ASN A 33 -32.82 -4.99 -0.96
CA ASN A 33 -32.65 -6.18 -1.76
C ASN A 33 -31.22 -6.74 -1.58
N ALA A 34 -31.10 -7.97 -1.08
CA ALA A 34 -29.82 -8.62 -0.82
C ALA A 34 -28.92 -8.73 -2.07
N ASP A 35 -29.51 -8.86 -3.27
CA ASP A 35 -28.75 -8.96 -4.52
C ASP A 35 -28.18 -7.61 -4.98
N GLU A 36 -28.57 -6.51 -4.33
CA GLU A 36 -27.93 -5.20 -4.49
C GLU A 36 -26.80 -4.96 -3.50
N VAL A 37 -26.68 -5.80 -2.47
CA VAL A 37 -25.59 -5.77 -1.48
C VAL A 37 -24.46 -6.72 -1.91
N ILE A 38 -24.81 -7.97 -2.22
CA ILE A 38 -23.90 -8.97 -2.79
C ILE A 38 -24.34 -9.21 -4.23
N MET A 39 -23.72 -8.48 -5.15
CA MET A 39 -24.10 -8.50 -6.56
C MET A 39 -23.59 -9.73 -7.28
N SER A 40 -24.34 -10.18 -8.28
CA SER A 40 -23.80 -11.10 -9.28
C SER A 40 -22.62 -10.45 -10.03
N PRO A 41 -21.68 -11.23 -10.61
CA PRO A 41 -20.59 -10.68 -11.40
C PRO A 41 -21.07 -9.77 -12.55
N GLN A 42 -22.19 -10.11 -13.19
CA GLN A 42 -22.78 -9.30 -14.26
C GLN A 42 -23.29 -7.95 -13.77
N GLN A 43 -24.01 -7.91 -12.64
CA GLN A 43 -24.50 -6.67 -12.04
C GLN A 43 -23.35 -5.81 -11.52
N ALA A 44 -22.35 -6.40 -10.86
CA ALA A 44 -21.17 -5.70 -10.39
C ALA A 44 -20.42 -5.02 -11.55
N LYS A 45 -20.20 -5.76 -12.65
CA LYS A 45 -19.58 -5.23 -13.87
C LYS A 45 -20.41 -4.13 -14.52
N ALA A 46 -21.74 -4.29 -14.58
CA ALA A 46 -22.65 -3.27 -15.11
C ALA A 46 -22.65 -1.99 -14.27
N ARG A 47 -22.35 -2.09 -12.96
CA ARG A 47 -22.16 -0.94 -12.06
C ARG A 47 -20.72 -0.41 -12.02
N GLY A 48 -19.83 -0.92 -12.88
CA GLY A 48 -18.44 -0.47 -12.96
C GLY A 48 -17.56 -0.88 -11.77
N LEU A 49 -18.00 -1.87 -10.97
CA LEU A 49 -17.17 -2.39 -9.88
C LEU A 49 -16.01 -3.20 -10.45
N THR A 50 -14.80 -2.90 -9.99
CA THR A 50 -13.55 -3.57 -10.37
C THR A 50 -12.97 -4.35 -9.20
N SER A 51 -11.94 -5.15 -9.48
CA SER A 51 -11.20 -5.84 -8.44
C SER A 51 -10.49 -4.86 -7.50
N THR A 52 -10.45 -5.23 -6.22
CA THR A 52 -10.12 -4.30 -5.13
C THR A 52 -8.64 -3.96 -5.01
N ILE A 53 -7.74 -4.91 -5.29
CA ILE A 53 -6.31 -4.80 -4.97
C ILE A 53 -5.48 -4.91 -6.24
N THR A 54 -4.50 -4.02 -6.38
CA THR A 54 -3.45 -4.05 -7.40
C THR A 54 -2.10 -4.09 -6.71
N PHE A 55 -1.12 -4.72 -7.35
CA PHE A 55 0.23 -4.92 -6.82
C PHE A 55 1.26 -4.19 -7.69
N PRO A 56 1.50 -2.88 -7.47
CA PRO A 56 2.44 -2.13 -8.29
C PRO A 56 3.88 -2.54 -7.98
N VAL A 57 4.72 -2.55 -9.00
CA VAL A 57 6.17 -2.74 -8.91
C VAL A 57 6.88 -1.51 -9.48
N GLY A 58 8.20 -1.42 -9.37
CA GLY A 58 8.93 -0.33 -10.01
C GLY A 58 10.25 -0.05 -9.30
N ASN A 59 10.96 0.98 -9.75
CA ASN A 59 12.28 1.26 -9.17
C ASN A 59 12.21 1.76 -7.71
N ILE A 60 11.04 2.25 -7.25
CA ILE A 60 10.80 2.57 -5.83
C ILE A 60 10.46 1.32 -5.03
N ALA A 61 9.78 0.35 -5.65
CA ALA A 61 9.20 -0.82 -5.00
C ALA A 61 9.60 -2.13 -5.73
N PRO A 62 10.90 -2.51 -5.72
CA PRO A 62 11.37 -3.64 -6.52
C PRO A 62 10.91 -5.01 -5.99
N GLU A 63 10.59 -5.14 -4.69
CA GLU A 63 9.93 -6.36 -4.16
C GLU A 63 8.41 -6.32 -4.32
N GLY A 64 7.85 -5.13 -4.53
CA GLY A 64 6.42 -4.89 -4.70
C GLY A 64 5.88 -3.80 -3.79
N SER A 65 4.64 -3.41 -4.07
CA SER A 65 3.81 -2.54 -3.25
C SER A 65 2.33 -2.95 -3.41
N VAL A 66 1.44 -2.43 -2.56
CA VAL A 66 0.00 -2.74 -2.60
C VAL A 66 -0.82 -1.46 -2.63
N ILE A 67 -1.84 -1.42 -3.48
CA ILE A 67 -2.87 -0.36 -3.49
C ILE A 67 -4.26 -0.97 -3.53
N LYS A 68 -5.20 -0.35 -2.80
CA LYS A 68 -6.62 -0.59 -2.95
C LYS A 68 -7.19 0.23 -4.12
N SER A 69 -7.18 -0.32 -5.33
CA SER A 69 -7.61 0.37 -6.55
C SER A 69 -9.04 0.89 -6.50
N THR A 70 -9.95 0.18 -5.81
CA THR A 70 -11.34 0.65 -5.61
C THR A 70 -11.47 1.81 -4.63
N ALA A 71 -10.40 2.19 -3.93
CA ALA A 71 -10.37 3.39 -3.09
C ALA A 71 -9.99 4.65 -3.89
N ILE A 72 -9.46 4.51 -5.11
CA ILE A 72 -9.16 5.63 -6.00
C ILE A 72 -10.47 6.28 -6.43
N ASP A 73 -10.52 7.62 -6.39
CA ASP A 73 -11.68 8.36 -6.85
C ASP A 73 -11.94 8.06 -8.34
N PRO A 74 -13.15 7.63 -8.74
CA PRO A 74 -13.44 7.26 -10.12
C PRO A 74 -13.18 8.37 -11.14
N SER A 75 -13.25 9.65 -10.73
CA SER A 75 -12.92 10.79 -11.60
C SER A 75 -11.43 10.92 -11.92
N MET A 76 -10.58 10.17 -11.23
CA MET A 76 -9.14 10.11 -11.46
C MET A 76 -8.72 8.93 -12.34
N ILE A 77 -9.67 8.08 -12.75
CA ILE A 77 -9.44 6.91 -13.60
C ILE A 77 -9.93 7.26 -15.01
N ASP A 78 -9.10 7.04 -16.01
CA ASP A 78 -9.47 7.29 -17.41
C ASP A 78 -10.43 6.24 -17.98
N GLU A 79 -10.87 6.45 -19.22
CA GLU A 79 -11.78 5.53 -19.94
C GLU A 79 -11.17 4.13 -20.15
N GLN A 80 -9.84 4.02 -20.14
CA GLN A 80 -9.11 2.76 -20.25
C GLN A 80 -9.01 2.04 -18.90
N GLY A 81 -9.40 2.68 -17.80
CA GLY A 81 -9.30 2.11 -16.45
C GLY A 81 -7.94 2.37 -15.81
N ILE A 82 -7.19 3.36 -16.30
CA ILE A 82 -5.87 3.69 -15.81
C ILE A 82 -5.96 4.90 -14.88
N TYR A 83 -5.40 4.76 -13.68
CA TYR A 83 -5.03 5.89 -12.84
C TYR A 83 -3.58 6.28 -13.17
N TYR A 84 -3.38 7.53 -13.57
CA TYR A 84 -2.05 8.09 -13.84
C TYR A 84 -1.81 9.33 -12.99
N HIS A 85 -0.69 9.36 -12.29
CA HIS A 85 -0.27 10.52 -11.52
C HIS A 85 1.24 10.70 -11.58
N LYS A 86 1.67 11.83 -12.12
CA LYS A 86 3.06 12.28 -12.08
C LYS A 86 3.14 13.55 -11.26
N GLY A 87 3.95 13.54 -10.21
CA GLY A 87 3.95 14.60 -9.21
C GLY A 87 5.29 14.77 -8.51
N VAL A 88 5.40 15.83 -7.71
CA VAL A 88 6.59 16.12 -6.92
C VAL A 88 6.44 15.48 -5.54
N ALA A 89 7.48 14.76 -5.12
CA ALA A 89 7.53 14.09 -3.84
C ALA A 89 7.68 15.10 -2.69
N LYS A 90 6.92 14.88 -1.63
CA LYS A 90 7.14 15.47 -0.30
C LYS A 90 7.40 14.33 0.67
N VAL A 91 8.65 14.21 1.07
CA VAL A 91 9.15 13.09 1.87
C VAL A 91 9.08 13.44 3.35
N TYR A 92 8.52 12.52 4.13
CA TYR A 92 8.32 12.62 5.57
C TYR A 92 8.87 11.38 6.25
N LEU A 93 9.40 11.55 7.46
CA LEU A 93 9.93 10.48 8.31
C LEU A 93 8.92 10.02 9.37
N SER A 94 7.75 10.65 9.42
CA SER A 94 6.67 10.29 10.34
C SER A 94 5.33 10.78 9.82
N GLU A 95 4.26 10.04 10.13
CA GLU A 95 2.90 10.47 9.82
C GLU A 95 2.56 11.84 10.43
N LYS A 96 3.02 12.08 11.67
CA LYS A 96 2.82 13.34 12.40
C LYS A 96 3.34 14.56 11.63
N SER A 97 4.51 14.45 11.00
CA SER A 97 5.09 15.53 10.21
C SER A 97 4.33 15.79 8.90
N ALA A 98 3.86 14.74 8.24
CA ALA A 98 2.98 14.87 7.07
C ALA A 98 1.66 15.56 7.45
N ILE A 99 1.04 15.17 8.57
CA ILE A 99 -0.18 15.80 9.09
C ILE A 99 0.01 17.27 9.42
N TYR A 100 1.14 17.62 10.02
CA TYR A 100 1.46 19.00 10.31
C TYR A 100 1.45 19.85 9.03
N ASP A 101 2.11 19.39 7.97
CA ASP A 101 2.16 20.11 6.70
C ASP A 101 0.82 20.17 5.97
N ILE A 102 0.00 19.11 6.07
CA ILE A 102 -1.39 19.13 5.58
C ILE A 102 -2.19 20.23 6.28
N LYS A 103 -2.12 20.32 7.61
CA LYS A 103 -2.88 21.30 8.42
C LYS A 103 -2.44 22.74 8.20
N HIS A 104 -1.24 22.97 7.68
CA HIS A 104 -0.67 24.30 7.42
C HIS A 104 -0.62 24.63 5.92
N ASP A 105 -1.47 23.99 5.11
CA ASP A 105 -1.61 24.24 3.66
C ASP A 105 -0.31 24.11 2.87
N LYS A 106 0.66 23.35 3.37
CA LYS A 106 1.93 23.14 2.66
C LYS A 106 1.81 22.05 1.60
N ILE A 107 0.79 21.20 1.65
CA ILE A 107 0.47 20.20 0.62
C ILE A 107 -0.50 20.79 -0.40
N LYS A 108 -0.24 20.57 -1.69
CA LYS A 108 -1.02 21.07 -2.83
C LYS A 108 -1.52 19.91 -3.69
N ALA A 109 -2.55 20.19 -4.50
CA ALA A 109 -3.00 19.27 -5.54
C ALA A 109 -1.84 18.88 -6.46
N GLY A 110 -1.68 17.59 -6.77
CA GLY A 110 -0.59 17.07 -7.60
C GLY A 110 0.70 16.72 -6.86
N ASP A 111 0.78 16.97 -5.54
CA ASP A 111 1.89 16.48 -4.73
C ASP A 111 1.77 14.95 -4.52
N ILE A 112 2.92 14.29 -4.37
CA ILE A 112 3.00 12.90 -3.93
C ILE A 112 3.61 12.90 -2.52
N LEU A 113 2.82 12.53 -1.52
CA LEU A 113 3.30 12.32 -0.17
C LEU A 113 4.06 10.99 -0.11
N VAL A 114 5.25 11.00 0.48
CA VAL A 114 6.04 9.79 0.70
C VAL A 114 6.40 9.73 2.17
N ILE A 115 5.96 8.69 2.88
CA ILE A 115 6.27 8.48 4.30
C ILE A 115 7.18 7.25 4.40
N ILE A 116 8.41 7.46 4.85
CA ILE A 116 9.48 6.47 4.82
C ILE A 116 9.96 6.17 6.24
N GLY A 117 10.58 4.99 6.43
CA GLY A 117 11.13 4.61 7.73
C GLY A 117 10.05 4.22 8.74
N VAL A 118 8.85 3.93 8.25
CA VAL A 118 7.70 3.53 9.06
C VAL A 118 7.31 2.07 8.81
N GLY A 119 8.16 1.31 8.10
CA GLY A 119 8.03 -0.13 7.89
C GLY A 119 8.24 -0.98 9.16
N PRO A 120 8.37 -2.30 9.01
CA PRO A 120 8.56 -3.23 10.13
C PRO A 120 9.67 -2.84 11.10
N SER A 121 10.84 -2.48 10.59
CA SER A 121 12.00 -2.11 11.42
C SER A 121 11.91 -0.68 11.97
N GLY A 122 10.97 0.12 11.48
CA GLY A 122 10.79 1.51 11.85
C GLY A 122 9.83 1.70 13.01
N THR A 123 8.58 1.30 12.80
CA THR A 123 7.48 1.51 13.77
C THR A 123 6.76 0.21 14.12
N GLY A 124 7.22 -0.94 13.61
CA GLY A 124 6.41 -2.16 13.62
C GLY A 124 5.39 -2.20 12.47
N MET A 125 5.58 -1.37 11.43
CA MET A 125 4.71 -1.28 10.27
C MET A 125 3.30 -0.79 10.63
N GLU A 126 3.17 0.38 11.25
CA GLU A 126 1.86 0.94 11.67
C GLU A 126 0.91 1.25 10.50
N GLU A 127 -0.38 1.50 10.79
CA GLU A 127 -1.33 1.98 9.78
C GLU A 127 -1.23 3.51 9.65
N THR A 128 -1.04 3.98 8.41
CA THR A 128 -1.01 5.42 8.09
C THR A 128 -2.43 5.99 7.95
N TYR A 129 -3.20 5.97 9.05
CA TYR A 129 -4.62 6.34 9.04
C TYR A 129 -4.86 7.86 9.04
N GLN A 130 -4.10 8.64 9.80
CA GLN A 130 -4.36 10.05 9.98
C GLN A 130 -4.24 10.80 8.65
N VAL A 131 -3.21 10.49 7.85
CA VAL A 131 -2.98 11.19 6.56
C VAL A 131 -4.09 10.89 5.57
N THR A 132 -4.46 9.62 5.44
CA THR A 132 -5.53 9.20 4.52
C THR A 132 -6.88 9.77 4.94
N SER A 133 -7.16 9.83 6.25
CA SER A 133 -8.34 10.48 6.82
C SER A 133 -8.37 11.98 6.53
N ALA A 134 -7.25 12.69 6.75
CA ALA A 134 -7.17 14.13 6.52
C ALA A 134 -7.40 14.48 5.04
N LEU A 135 -6.75 13.78 4.12
CA LEU A 135 -6.87 14.02 2.67
C LEU A 135 -8.31 13.83 2.18
N LYS A 136 -9.04 12.84 2.71
CA LYS A 136 -10.44 12.57 2.35
C LYS A 136 -11.36 13.79 2.49
N HIS A 137 -11.07 14.66 3.46
CA HIS A 137 -11.89 15.83 3.75
C HIS A 137 -11.45 17.11 3.03
N LEU A 138 -10.34 17.05 2.28
CA LEU A 138 -9.85 18.17 1.49
C LEU A 138 -10.39 18.07 0.06
N SER A 139 -10.89 19.19 -0.48
CA SER A 139 -11.45 19.24 -1.84
C SER A 139 -10.48 18.78 -2.93
N TYR A 140 -9.18 18.94 -2.69
CA TYR A 140 -8.10 18.53 -3.57
C TYR A 140 -7.44 17.20 -3.20
N GLY A 141 -7.89 16.53 -2.13
CA GLY A 141 -7.22 15.35 -1.59
C GLY A 141 -7.16 14.18 -2.57
N LYS A 142 -8.14 14.04 -3.48
CA LYS A 142 -8.13 13.05 -4.56
C LYS A 142 -6.99 13.23 -5.58
N HIS A 143 -6.36 14.40 -5.61
CA HIS A 143 -5.21 14.72 -6.45
C HIS A 143 -3.87 14.54 -5.74
N VAL A 144 -3.85 14.01 -4.52
CA VAL A 144 -2.63 13.74 -3.75
C VAL A 144 -2.51 12.23 -3.59
N SER A 145 -1.38 11.67 -3.99
CA SER A 145 -1.06 10.26 -3.72
C SER A 145 -0.23 10.12 -2.46
N LEU A 146 -0.31 8.94 -1.84
CA LEU A 146 0.53 8.54 -0.72
C LEU A 146 1.33 7.29 -1.09
N ILE A 147 2.63 7.29 -0.78
CA ILE A 147 3.52 6.13 -0.88
C ILE A 147 4.14 5.88 0.50
N THR A 148 4.15 4.63 0.97
CA THR A 148 4.80 4.29 2.25
C THR A 148 5.29 2.84 2.31
N ASP A 149 6.36 2.61 3.08
CA ASP A 149 6.82 1.28 3.48
C ASP A 149 6.00 0.68 4.65
N ALA A 150 5.05 1.45 5.21
CA ALA A 150 4.08 1.01 6.20
C ALA A 150 2.79 0.43 5.59
N ARG A 151 1.77 0.22 6.44
CA ARG A 151 0.43 -0.22 6.04
C ARG A 151 -0.48 0.98 5.80
N PHE A 152 -1.53 0.76 5.00
CA PHE A 152 -2.67 1.67 4.91
C PHE A 152 -3.87 1.08 5.66
N SER A 153 -4.75 1.95 6.15
CA SER A 153 -5.95 1.51 6.87
C SER A 153 -7.04 1.01 5.91
N GLY A 154 -7.89 0.08 6.34
CA GLY A 154 -8.99 -0.47 5.52
C GLY A 154 -10.02 0.57 5.04
N VAL A 155 -10.06 1.72 5.71
CA VAL A 155 -10.93 2.89 5.41
C VAL A 155 -10.25 3.96 4.55
N SER A 156 -9.00 3.72 4.12
CA SER A 156 -8.25 4.67 3.29
C SER A 156 -8.99 4.95 1.97
N THR A 157 -8.93 6.20 1.54
CA THR A 157 -9.49 6.70 0.27
C THR A 157 -8.39 7.37 -0.54
N GLY A 158 -8.52 7.34 -1.87
CA GLY A 158 -7.52 7.88 -2.79
C GLY A 158 -6.41 6.87 -3.13
N ALA A 159 -5.44 7.35 -3.90
CA ALA A 159 -4.31 6.54 -4.37
C ALA A 159 -3.24 6.41 -3.27
N CYS A 160 -3.40 5.40 -2.42
CA CYS A 160 -2.47 5.08 -1.34
C CYS A 160 -1.74 3.76 -1.62
N ILE A 161 -0.43 3.84 -1.82
CA ILE A 161 0.46 2.72 -2.08
C ILE A 161 1.22 2.41 -0.78
N GLY A 162 0.95 1.26 -0.18
CA GLY A 162 1.65 0.79 1.01
C GLY A 162 2.49 -0.46 0.75
N HIS A 163 3.10 -0.98 1.80
CA HIS A 163 3.90 -2.21 1.77
C HIS A 163 5.04 -2.14 0.75
N VAL A 164 5.56 -0.93 0.48
CA VAL A 164 6.66 -0.75 -0.44
C VAL A 164 7.87 -1.52 0.09
N GLY A 165 8.31 -2.51 -0.68
CA GLY A 165 9.44 -3.38 -0.36
C GLY A 165 10.60 -3.21 -1.35
N PRO A 166 11.86 -3.26 -0.90
CA PRO A 166 12.28 -3.36 0.50
C PRO A 166 11.95 -2.08 1.30
N GLU A 167 11.73 -2.20 2.60
CA GLU A 167 11.48 -1.03 3.46
C GLU A 167 12.70 -0.09 3.51
N ALA A 168 12.48 1.18 3.89
CA ALA A 168 13.55 2.18 3.91
C ALA A 168 14.72 1.78 4.80
N LEU A 169 14.45 1.27 6.01
CA LEU A 169 15.47 0.89 7.00
C LEU A 169 16.25 -0.38 6.61
N ALA A 170 15.71 -1.18 5.69
CA ALA A 170 16.42 -2.30 5.06
C ALA A 170 17.28 -1.85 3.85
N GLY A 171 17.42 -0.55 3.60
CA GLY A 171 18.17 0.01 2.48
C GLY A 171 17.39 0.04 1.16
N GLY A 172 16.06 -0.14 1.21
CA GLY A 172 15.19 -0.10 0.05
C GLY A 172 15.21 1.26 -0.68
N PRO A 173 14.88 1.29 -1.99
CA PRO A 173 14.93 2.53 -2.78
C PRO A 173 14.02 3.64 -2.25
N ILE A 174 12.87 3.30 -1.64
CA ILE A 174 11.98 4.27 -1.00
C ILE A 174 12.71 5.13 0.05
N GLY A 175 13.64 4.55 0.82
CA GLY A 175 14.46 5.26 1.81
C GLY A 175 15.46 6.26 1.23
N LYS A 176 15.63 6.27 -0.10
CA LYS A 176 16.57 7.13 -0.83
C LYS A 176 15.89 8.31 -1.52
N LEU A 177 14.55 8.36 -1.48
CA LEU A 177 13.77 9.48 -2.00
C LEU A 177 14.01 10.74 -1.17
N ARG A 178 13.84 11.89 -1.82
CA ARG A 178 13.98 13.23 -1.25
C ARG A 178 12.81 14.12 -1.68
N THR A 179 12.47 15.09 -0.84
CA THR A 179 11.50 16.13 -1.23
C THR A 179 12.00 16.86 -2.47
N GLY A 180 11.16 16.97 -3.50
CA GLY A 180 11.54 17.53 -4.80
C GLY A 180 11.82 16.49 -5.88
N ASP A 181 11.92 15.19 -5.54
CA ASP A 181 11.95 14.12 -6.53
C ASP A 181 10.65 14.09 -7.36
N VAL A 182 10.75 13.68 -8.62
CA VAL A 182 9.60 13.48 -9.50
C VAL A 182 9.26 12.00 -9.52
N ILE A 183 8.02 11.68 -9.18
CA ILE A 183 7.51 10.32 -9.13
C ILE A 183 6.37 10.16 -10.13
N GLU A 184 6.33 9.02 -10.79
CA GLU A 184 5.23 8.56 -11.63
C GLU A 184 4.58 7.32 -11.00
N ILE A 185 3.26 7.37 -10.93
CA ILE A 185 2.39 6.29 -10.51
C ILE A 185 1.45 5.99 -11.68
N LYS A 186 1.42 4.73 -12.11
CA LYS A 186 0.49 4.26 -13.13
C LYS A 186 -0.15 2.96 -12.67
N ILE A 187 -1.47 2.95 -12.50
CA ILE A 187 -2.22 1.79 -12.00
C ILE A 187 -3.28 1.39 -13.02
N ASP A 188 -3.21 0.16 -13.52
CA ASP A 188 -4.29 -0.43 -14.30
C ASP A 188 -5.29 -1.12 -13.36
N CYS A 189 -6.47 -0.51 -13.22
CA CYS A 189 -7.52 -0.99 -12.32
C CYS A 189 -8.33 -2.17 -12.90
N ARG A 190 -8.08 -2.58 -14.15
CA ARG A 190 -8.76 -3.71 -14.80
C ARG A 190 -7.89 -4.95 -14.80
N GLU A 191 -6.64 -4.80 -15.24
CA GLU A 191 -5.66 -5.88 -15.33
C GLU A 191 -4.85 -6.07 -14.04
N LEU A 192 -4.99 -5.15 -13.07
CA LEU A 192 -4.41 -5.23 -11.73
C LEU A 192 -2.87 -5.29 -11.72
N HIS A 193 -2.25 -4.62 -12.67
CA HIS A 193 -0.83 -4.31 -12.68
C HIS A 193 -0.62 -2.81 -12.45
N GLY A 194 0.56 -2.43 -11.99
CA GLY A 194 0.88 -1.02 -11.83
C GLY A 194 2.38 -0.78 -11.67
N GLU A 195 2.74 0.48 -11.79
CA GLU A 195 4.10 0.95 -11.68
C GLU A 195 4.22 2.14 -10.72
N VAL A 196 5.29 2.15 -9.93
CA VAL A 196 5.68 3.26 -9.05
C VAL A 196 7.17 3.56 -9.24
N ASN A 197 7.46 4.66 -9.93
CA ASN A 197 8.80 4.97 -10.41
C ASN A 197 9.25 6.38 -10.01
N PHE A 198 10.47 6.47 -9.51
CA PHE A 198 11.26 7.69 -9.48
C PHE A 198 11.77 7.99 -10.90
N LEU A 199 11.61 9.24 -11.34
CA LEU A 199 11.98 9.69 -12.68
C LEU A 199 13.14 10.68 -12.73
N GLY A 200 13.64 11.14 -11.59
CA GLY A 200 14.59 12.25 -11.51
C GLY A 200 14.18 13.27 -10.45
N THR A 201 14.89 14.39 -10.41
CA THR A 201 14.64 15.49 -9.47
C THR A 201 14.06 16.67 -10.23
N ARG A 202 13.17 17.45 -9.62
CA ARG A 202 12.57 18.63 -10.26
C ARG A 202 13.62 19.68 -10.69
N SER A 203 14.80 19.67 -10.08
CA SER A 203 15.92 20.54 -10.45
C SER A 203 16.65 20.14 -11.73
N ASP A 204 16.38 18.95 -12.25
CA ASP A 204 17.04 18.46 -13.46
C ASP A 204 16.50 19.23 -14.68
N GLU A 205 17.40 19.73 -15.54
CA GLU A 205 17.01 20.44 -16.78
C GLU A 205 16.17 19.54 -17.70
N GLN A 206 16.50 18.26 -17.69
CA GLN A 206 15.76 17.20 -18.37
C GLN A 206 15.74 15.97 -17.47
N LEU A 207 14.56 15.35 -17.32
CA LEU A 207 14.46 14.10 -16.57
C LEU A 207 15.26 12.99 -17.27
N PRO A 208 16.06 12.20 -16.53
CA PRO A 208 16.79 11.07 -17.08
C PRO A 208 15.86 10.01 -17.67
N SER A 209 16.44 9.09 -18.46
CA SER A 209 15.75 7.85 -18.83
C SER A 209 15.43 7.01 -17.57
N GLN A 210 14.49 6.08 -17.68
CA GLN A 210 14.08 5.25 -16.54
C GLN A 210 15.25 4.40 -15.99
N GLU A 211 16.15 3.93 -16.85
CA GLU A 211 17.34 3.17 -16.46
C GLU A 211 18.32 4.04 -15.68
N GLU A 212 18.60 5.25 -16.18
CA GLU A 212 19.45 6.23 -15.50
C GLU A 212 18.83 6.70 -14.17
N ALA A 213 17.52 6.96 -14.14
CA ALA A 213 16.80 7.32 -12.91
C ALA A 213 16.93 6.21 -11.85
N THR A 214 16.80 4.96 -12.28
CA THR A 214 16.97 3.78 -11.41
C THR A 214 18.40 3.69 -10.88
N ALA A 215 19.41 3.90 -11.74
CA ALA A 215 20.81 3.92 -11.33
C ALA A 215 21.10 5.06 -10.33
N ILE A 216 20.58 6.26 -10.58
CA ILE A 216 20.67 7.42 -9.68
C ILE A 216 20.06 7.07 -8.33
N LEU A 217 18.82 6.57 -8.30
CA LEU A 217 18.14 6.24 -7.05
C LEU A 217 18.90 5.15 -6.29
N ASN A 218 19.40 4.12 -6.97
CA ASN A 218 20.16 3.04 -6.33
C ASN A 218 21.50 3.50 -5.75
N ALA A 219 22.18 4.44 -6.42
CA ALA A 219 23.46 4.98 -5.96
C ALA A 219 23.32 6.01 -4.82
N ARG A 220 22.13 6.60 -4.63
CA ARG A 220 21.90 7.55 -3.53
C ARG A 220 22.07 6.87 -2.16
N PRO A 221 22.69 7.55 -1.18
CA PRO A 221 22.63 7.09 0.20
C PRO A 221 21.19 7.16 0.72
N SER A 222 20.85 6.29 1.67
CA SER A 222 19.58 6.40 2.42
C SER A 222 19.44 7.77 3.07
N HIS A 223 18.21 8.17 3.37
CA HIS A 223 17.93 9.42 4.05
C HIS A 223 18.73 9.48 5.36
N GLN A 224 19.48 10.57 5.57
CA GLN A 224 20.43 10.70 6.67
C GLN A 224 19.76 10.61 8.06
N ASP A 225 18.52 11.07 8.14
CA ASP A 225 17.74 11.10 9.38
C ASP A 225 16.84 9.84 9.55
N LEU A 226 17.05 8.82 8.71
CA LEU A 226 16.29 7.57 8.78
C LEU A 226 16.75 6.77 10.01
N LEU A 227 15.86 6.63 10.99
CA LEU A 227 16.10 5.92 12.23
C LEU A 227 14.84 5.14 12.63
N PRO A 228 14.97 3.99 13.32
CA PRO A 228 13.83 3.38 14.01
C PRO A 228 13.19 4.35 15.00
N ASP A 229 11.92 4.14 15.31
CA ASP A 229 11.25 4.87 16.38
C ASP A 229 12.00 4.65 17.71
N PRO A 230 12.37 5.70 18.45
CA PRO A 230 13.10 5.57 19.70
C PRO A 230 12.32 4.84 20.80
N GLU A 231 10.99 4.77 20.69
CA GLU A 231 10.10 4.04 21.60
C GLU A 231 9.70 2.66 21.04
N LEU A 232 10.32 2.19 19.95
CA LEU A 232 10.01 0.89 19.35
C LEU A 232 10.28 -0.25 20.34
N PRO A 233 9.27 -1.03 20.76
CA PRO A 233 9.46 -2.10 21.73
C PRO A 233 10.44 -3.19 21.26
N ASP A 234 11.23 -3.74 22.18
CA ASP A 234 12.24 -4.77 21.88
C ASP A 234 11.65 -6.02 21.21
N ASP A 235 10.41 -6.39 21.58
CA ASP A 235 9.69 -7.52 20.96
C ASP A 235 9.33 -7.24 19.50
N THR A 236 9.00 -5.99 19.19
CA THR A 236 8.70 -5.51 17.83
C THR A 236 9.99 -5.43 16.99
N GLN A 237 11.08 -4.94 17.58
CA GLN A 237 12.40 -4.99 16.94
C GLN A 237 12.80 -6.43 16.62
N LEU A 238 12.64 -7.35 17.58
CA LEU A 238 12.93 -8.76 17.38
C LEU A 238 12.04 -9.36 16.28
N TRP A 239 10.74 -9.09 16.29
CA TRP A 239 9.82 -9.51 15.22
C TRP A 239 10.30 -9.02 13.85
N ALA A 240 10.67 -7.74 13.72
CA ALA A 240 11.16 -7.15 12.48
C ALA A 240 12.43 -7.84 11.95
N MET A 241 13.38 -8.18 12.83
CA MET A 241 14.58 -8.93 12.46
C MET A 241 14.26 -10.36 12.00
N LEU A 242 13.39 -11.07 12.75
CA LEU A 242 13.02 -12.44 12.44
C LEU A 242 12.27 -12.55 11.10
N GLN A 243 11.35 -11.62 10.83
CA GLN A 243 10.63 -11.60 9.56
C GLN A 243 11.55 -11.22 8.38
N ALA A 244 12.50 -10.30 8.59
CA ALA A 244 13.50 -9.96 7.57
C ALA A 244 14.34 -11.17 7.15
N VAL A 245 14.84 -11.96 8.11
CA VAL A 245 15.54 -13.23 7.83
C VAL A 245 14.64 -14.24 7.11
N SER A 246 13.34 -14.17 7.36
CA SER A 246 12.34 -15.08 6.79
C SER A 246 11.89 -14.71 5.38
N GLY A 247 12.28 -13.54 4.87
CA GLY A 247 11.98 -13.05 3.51
C GLY A 247 11.20 -11.74 3.45
N GLY A 248 10.96 -11.08 4.58
CA GLY A 248 10.41 -9.73 4.63
C GLY A 248 8.89 -9.63 4.52
N THR A 249 8.41 -8.41 4.26
CA THR A 249 6.99 -8.07 4.13
C THR A 249 6.29 -8.90 3.06
N TRP A 250 6.96 -9.13 1.93
CA TRP A 250 6.38 -9.79 0.75
C TRP A 250 6.29 -11.31 0.86
N THR A 251 6.92 -11.93 1.87
CA THR A 251 6.64 -13.32 2.24
C THR A 251 5.56 -13.46 3.31
N GLY A 252 4.89 -12.35 3.66
CA GLY A 252 3.78 -12.31 4.61
C GLY A 252 4.19 -12.10 6.06
N CYS A 253 5.38 -11.54 6.31
CA CYS A 253 5.92 -11.30 7.65
C CYS A 253 5.93 -12.55 8.55
N ILE A 254 6.26 -13.71 7.97
CA ILE A 254 6.26 -15.01 8.65
C ILE A 254 7.56 -15.28 9.42
N TYR A 255 7.55 -16.31 10.28
CA TYR A 255 8.77 -16.87 10.87
C TYR A 255 9.17 -18.16 10.17
N ASP A 256 10.22 -18.11 9.37
CA ASP A 256 10.87 -19.30 8.81
C ASP A 256 11.91 -19.81 9.81
N VAL A 257 11.48 -20.76 10.64
CA VAL A 257 12.32 -21.37 11.69
C VAL A 257 13.61 -21.96 11.15
N ASN A 258 13.63 -22.46 9.91
CA ASN A 258 14.82 -23.03 9.30
C ASN A 258 15.83 -21.95 8.94
N LYS A 259 15.38 -20.86 8.30
CA LYS A 259 16.24 -19.71 7.95
C LYS A 259 16.76 -19.02 9.20
N ILE A 260 15.89 -18.76 10.17
CA ILE A 260 16.27 -18.16 11.46
C ILE A 260 17.30 -19.04 12.17
N GLY A 261 17.03 -20.35 12.28
CA GLY A 261 17.95 -21.29 12.91
C GLY A 261 19.30 -21.39 12.18
N ALA A 262 19.32 -21.30 10.85
CA ALA A 262 20.55 -21.26 10.07
C ALA A 262 21.36 -19.99 10.36
N ALA A 263 20.73 -18.82 10.33
CA ALA A 263 21.39 -17.54 10.63
C ALA A 263 22.01 -17.52 12.04
N LEU A 264 21.28 -18.06 13.04
CA LEU A 264 21.78 -18.16 14.42
C LEU A 264 22.97 -19.12 14.54
N ARG A 265 22.92 -20.29 13.87
CA ARG A 265 24.04 -21.24 13.85
C ARG A 265 25.28 -20.64 13.17
N ASP A 266 25.10 -19.94 12.06
CA ASP A 266 26.20 -19.28 11.36
C ASP A 266 26.87 -18.21 12.22
N PHE A 267 26.10 -17.47 13.02
CA PHE A 267 26.64 -16.52 13.99
C PHE A 267 27.43 -17.21 15.11
N MET A 268 26.89 -18.29 15.69
CA MET A 268 27.56 -19.06 16.75
C MET A 268 28.85 -19.76 16.27
N ASN A 269 28.95 -20.11 14.99
CA ASN A 269 30.14 -20.77 14.45
C ASN A 269 31.26 -19.78 14.06
N LYS A 270 30.96 -18.48 13.94
CA LYS A 270 31.93 -17.43 13.59
C LYS A 270 32.57 -16.76 14.81
N ASN A 271 32.01 -16.97 16.00
CA ASN A 271 32.48 -16.44 17.28
C ASN A 271 32.97 -17.58 18.18
#